data_AF-A0A2A6CQC4-F1
#
_entry.id   AF-A0A2A6CQC4-F1
#
_cell.length_a   1.000
_cell.length_b   1.000
_cell.length_c   1.000
_cell.angle_alpha   90.00
_cell.angle_beta   90.00
_cell.angle_gamma   90.00
#
_symmetry.space_group_name_H-M   'P 1'
#
loop_
_entity.id
_entity.type
_entity.pdbx_description
1 polymer ?
#
loop_
_entity_poly.entity_id
_entity_poly.type
_entity_poly.pdbx_seq_one_letter_code
_entity_poly.pdbx_strand_id
1 'polypeptide(L)'
;MTRPITLLVSIALYVVNMANGHCVYWVPNGFCTTSGYSLPMIQQYCPKSCANSGCNGPTTPAPVVQNANCGKWNRDPTNVFCATATLDQKKTFCPTTCAKEINPVDDCAVYVSVAGGDVVRTATNTSTTALPAAAAANDKLLDVYARAKCTISLYDVANPTIGGAAPTAPKMSYVGTGSSQFFQIADAVGQAALSIGCTCV
;
A
#
# COMPACT_ATOMS: atom_id res chain seq x y z
N MET A 1 35.67 -29.96 -52.49
CA MET A 1 35.98 -28.64 -51.89
C MET A 1 34.70 -28.11 -51.25
N THR A 2 34.48 -28.40 -49.97
CA THR A 2 33.26 -28.08 -49.21
C THR A 2 33.70 -27.29 -47.98
N ARG A 3 33.33 -26.00 -47.94
CA ARG A 3 33.58 -25.14 -46.76
C ARG A 3 32.31 -25.13 -45.89
N PRO A 4 32.40 -25.31 -44.57
CA PRO A 4 31.24 -25.25 -43.68
C PRO A 4 30.85 -23.80 -43.40
N ILE A 5 29.54 -23.55 -43.39
CA ILE A 5 28.90 -22.30 -42.94
C ILE A 5 28.72 -22.42 -41.42
N THR A 6 29.48 -21.63 -40.66
CA THR A 6 29.31 -21.49 -39.21
C THR A 6 28.24 -20.43 -38.96
N LEU A 7 27.03 -20.87 -38.57
CA LEU A 7 25.94 -20.01 -38.14
C LEU A 7 26.19 -19.59 -36.68
N LEU A 8 26.74 -18.39 -36.48
CA LEU A 8 26.83 -17.76 -35.16
C LEU A 8 25.46 -17.17 -34.78
N VAL A 9 24.70 -17.92 -33.98
CA VAL A 9 23.52 -17.37 -33.29
C VAL A 9 24.03 -16.65 -32.04
N SER A 10 24.31 -15.35 -32.18
CA SER A 10 24.59 -14.48 -31.03
C SER A 10 23.27 -14.16 -30.32
N ILE A 11 22.92 -14.94 -29.30
CA ILE A 11 21.95 -14.50 -28.28
C ILE A 11 22.68 -13.46 -27.42
N ALA A 12 22.60 -12.20 -27.85
CA ALA A 12 22.93 -11.09 -26.99
C ALA A 12 21.88 -11.04 -25.87
N LEU A 13 22.25 -11.54 -24.69
CA LEU A 13 21.60 -11.16 -23.43
C LEU A 13 21.78 -9.65 -23.28
N TYR A 14 20.86 -8.89 -23.87
CA TYR A 14 20.71 -7.47 -23.61
C TYR A 14 20.27 -7.37 -22.15
N VAL A 15 21.23 -7.16 -21.26
CA VAL A 15 20.97 -6.62 -19.93
C VAL A 15 20.55 -5.17 -20.15
N VAL A 16 19.33 -4.98 -20.66
CA VAL A 16 18.67 -3.70 -20.58
C VAL A 16 18.52 -3.48 -19.09
N ASN A 17 19.25 -2.49 -18.62
CA ASN A 17 19.15 -1.91 -17.31
C ASN A 17 17.75 -1.26 -17.22
N MET A 18 16.72 -2.12 -17.11
CA MET A 18 15.30 -1.84 -17.08
C MET A 18 15.00 -1.33 -15.69
N ALA A 19 14.64 -0.05 -15.58
CA ALA A 19 14.23 0.54 -14.31
C ALA A 19 13.01 -0.19 -13.68
N ASN A 20 12.35 -1.10 -14.40
CA ASN A 20 11.35 -2.02 -13.86
C ASN A 20 11.38 -3.37 -14.60
N GLY A 21 11.49 -4.49 -13.87
CA GLY A 21 11.53 -5.85 -14.46
C GLY A 21 10.27 -6.23 -15.25
N HIS A 22 9.17 -5.50 -15.04
CA HIS A 22 7.91 -5.73 -15.77
C HIS A 22 7.89 -5.14 -17.20
N CYS A 23 8.88 -4.33 -17.58
CA CYS A 23 8.91 -3.74 -18.92
C CYS A 23 8.95 -4.77 -20.05
N VAL A 24 9.53 -5.95 -19.80
CA VAL A 24 9.53 -7.07 -20.76
C VAL A 24 8.11 -7.53 -21.11
N TYR A 25 7.15 -7.37 -20.20
CA TYR A 25 5.75 -7.72 -20.43
C TYR A 25 4.93 -6.53 -20.90
N TRP A 26 5.15 -5.35 -20.32
CA TRP A 26 4.31 -4.19 -20.61
C TRP A 26 4.55 -3.61 -22.01
N VAL A 27 5.80 -3.58 -22.47
CA VAL A 27 6.13 -3.01 -23.79
C VAL A 27 5.45 -3.77 -24.94
N PRO A 28 5.52 -5.11 -25.03
CA PRO A 28 4.76 -5.87 -26.03
C PRO A 28 3.24 -5.69 -25.92
N ASN A 29 2.71 -5.43 -24.71
CA ASN A 29 1.29 -5.18 -24.47
C ASN A 29 0.87 -3.72 -24.71
N GLY A 30 1.70 -2.94 -25.42
CA GLY A 30 1.34 -1.59 -25.85
C GLY A 30 1.60 -0.49 -24.81
N PHE A 31 2.40 -0.73 -23.76
CA PHE A 31 2.68 0.29 -22.75
C PHE A 31 3.30 1.58 -23.32
N CYS A 32 4.19 1.46 -24.31
CA CYS A 32 4.82 2.64 -24.93
C CYS A 32 3.92 3.37 -25.94
N THR A 33 2.79 2.77 -26.35
CA THR A 33 1.97 3.23 -27.47
C THR A 33 0.51 3.51 -27.10
N THR A 34 0.05 3.05 -25.93
CA THR A 34 -1.33 3.22 -25.46
C THR A 34 -1.52 4.61 -24.85
N SER A 35 -2.53 5.35 -25.32
CA SER A 35 -2.85 6.70 -24.84
C SER A 35 -3.31 6.77 -23.37
N GLY A 36 -3.68 5.63 -22.78
CA GLY A 36 -4.00 5.52 -21.36
C GLY A 36 -2.81 5.71 -20.41
N TYR A 37 -1.59 5.71 -20.95
CA TYR A 37 -0.37 5.93 -20.18
C TYR A 37 0.25 7.27 -20.54
N SER A 38 0.40 8.13 -19.53
CA SER A 38 1.01 9.45 -19.73
C SER A 38 2.50 9.31 -20.03
N LEU A 39 3.06 10.25 -20.79
CA LEU A 39 4.49 10.27 -21.09
C LEU A 39 5.39 10.23 -19.82
N PRO A 40 5.07 10.96 -18.73
CA PRO A 40 5.78 10.81 -17.45
C PRO A 40 5.76 9.38 -16.91
N MET A 41 4.64 8.66 -17.05
CA MET A 41 4.51 7.28 -16.61
C MET A 41 5.33 6.34 -17.50
N ILE A 42 5.31 6.55 -18.82
CA ILE A 42 6.14 5.76 -19.74
C ILE A 42 7.64 5.94 -19.41
N GLN A 43 8.06 7.18 -19.13
CA GLN A 43 9.42 7.53 -18.74
C GLN A 43 9.82 7.00 -17.36
N GLN A 44 8.89 6.97 -16.39
CA GLN A 44 9.18 6.50 -15.04
C GLN A 44 9.43 5.00 -15.01
N TYR A 45 8.63 4.21 -15.73
CA TYR A 45 8.61 2.76 -15.58
C TYR A 45 9.50 2.06 -16.60
N CYS A 46 9.48 2.48 -17.87
CA CYS A 46 10.21 1.82 -18.95
C CYS A 46 11.02 2.79 -19.82
N PRO A 47 11.86 3.68 -19.23
CA PRO A 47 12.52 4.78 -19.95
C PRO A 47 13.38 4.29 -21.12
N LYS A 48 14.08 3.16 -20.94
CA LYS A 48 14.97 2.61 -21.97
C LYS A 48 14.24 1.73 -22.98
N SER A 49 13.14 1.10 -22.57
CA SER A 49 12.38 0.18 -23.43
C SER A 49 11.38 0.91 -24.31
N CYS A 50 10.99 2.13 -23.95
CA CYS A 50 10.16 3.03 -24.74
C CYS A 50 10.98 4.16 -25.38
N ALA A 51 12.13 3.82 -26.00
CA ALA A 51 13.03 4.81 -26.61
C ALA A 51 12.36 5.67 -27.69
N ASN A 52 11.40 5.10 -28.43
CA ASN A 52 10.63 5.80 -29.46
C ASN A 52 9.63 6.83 -28.91
N SER A 53 9.39 6.84 -27.61
CA SER A 53 8.48 7.80 -26.96
C SER A 53 9.16 9.15 -26.65
N GLY A 54 10.39 9.38 -27.10
CA GLY A 54 11.11 10.64 -26.88
C GLY A 54 11.90 10.69 -25.56
N CYS A 55 12.29 9.54 -25.01
CA CYS A 55 12.97 9.42 -23.72
C CYS A 55 14.49 9.74 -23.73
N ASN A 56 15.00 10.47 -24.74
CA ASN A 56 16.44 10.71 -24.94
C ASN A 56 17.01 11.96 -24.22
N GLY A 57 16.24 12.59 -23.32
CA GLY A 57 16.68 13.77 -22.57
C GLY A 57 17.37 13.42 -21.24
N PRO A 58 18.11 14.38 -20.61
CA PRO A 58 18.56 14.22 -19.24
C PRO A 58 17.35 13.84 -18.37
N THR A 59 17.47 12.74 -17.62
CA THR A 59 16.46 12.24 -16.70
C THR A 59 16.27 13.24 -15.56
N THR A 60 15.53 14.31 -15.82
CA THR A 60 14.80 14.99 -14.76
C THR A 60 13.82 13.96 -14.22
N PRO A 61 13.78 13.71 -12.90
CA PRO A 61 12.74 12.87 -12.32
C PRO A 61 11.40 13.42 -12.80
N ALA A 62 10.69 12.65 -13.61
CA ALA A 62 9.37 13.05 -14.07
C ALA A 62 8.52 13.33 -12.82
N PRO A 63 7.64 14.35 -12.85
CA PRO A 63 6.73 14.59 -11.74
C PRO A 63 5.98 13.29 -11.45
N VAL A 64 6.01 12.89 -10.19
CA VAL A 64 5.35 11.66 -9.75
C VAL A 64 3.85 11.89 -9.81
N VAL A 65 3.24 11.57 -10.95
CA VAL A 65 1.79 11.68 -11.14
C VAL A 65 1.15 10.44 -10.55
N GLN A 66 0.43 10.60 -9.44
CA GLN A 66 -0.36 9.50 -8.90
C GLN A 66 -1.47 9.07 -9.86
N ASN A 67 -1.85 7.80 -9.84
CA ASN A 67 -2.96 7.28 -10.65
C ASN A 67 -4.28 7.98 -10.27
N ALA A 68 -5.08 8.36 -11.26
CA ALA A 68 -6.37 9.01 -11.04
C ALA A 68 -7.35 8.16 -10.20
N ASN A 69 -7.17 6.83 -10.20
CA ASN A 69 -7.99 5.90 -9.43
C ASN A 69 -7.55 5.72 -7.97
N CYS A 70 -6.43 6.32 -7.53
CA CYS A 70 -5.91 6.09 -6.17
C CYS A 70 -6.93 6.39 -5.07
N GLY A 71 -7.67 7.49 -5.20
CA GLY A 71 -8.74 7.82 -4.26
C GLY A 71 -9.86 6.78 -4.26
N LYS A 72 -10.23 6.22 -5.42
CA LYS A 72 -11.24 5.16 -5.52
C LYS A 72 -10.73 3.85 -4.93
N TRP A 73 -9.54 3.41 -5.31
CA TRP A 73 -8.95 2.17 -4.82
C TRP A 73 -8.69 2.18 -3.32
N ASN A 74 -8.34 3.33 -2.74
CA ASN A 74 -8.13 3.42 -1.30
C ASN A 74 -9.44 3.51 -0.50
N ARG A 75 -10.56 3.84 -1.15
CA ARG A 75 -11.89 3.93 -0.54
C ARG A 75 -12.74 2.68 -0.77
N ASP A 76 -12.18 1.65 -1.42
CA ASP A 76 -12.89 0.41 -1.68
C ASP A 76 -12.83 -0.49 -0.42
N PRO A 77 -13.97 -0.78 0.23
CA PRO A 77 -13.98 -1.58 1.45
C PRO A 77 -13.65 -3.05 1.21
N THR A 78 -13.62 -3.50 -0.05
CA THR A 78 -13.21 -4.87 -0.41
C THR A 78 -11.70 -5.01 -0.53
N ASN A 79 -10.99 -3.91 -0.81
CA ASN A 79 -9.55 -3.91 -0.99
C ASN A 79 -8.96 -2.50 -0.83
N VAL A 80 -8.66 -2.12 0.40
CA VAL A 80 -8.06 -0.83 0.74
C VAL A 80 -6.63 -0.80 0.20
N PHE A 81 -6.43 -0.19 -0.97
CA PHE A 81 -5.14 -0.26 -1.68
C PHE A 81 -3.92 0.14 -0.83
N CYS A 82 -4.01 1.22 -0.04
CA CYS A 82 -2.86 1.62 0.78
C CYS A 82 -2.58 0.65 1.94
N ALA A 83 -3.56 -0.13 2.40
CA ALA A 83 -3.33 -1.17 3.40
C ALA A 83 -2.72 -2.45 2.80
N THR A 84 -3.17 -2.86 1.60
CA THR A 84 -2.87 -4.19 1.02
C THR A 84 -1.72 -4.20 0.00
N ALA A 85 -1.46 -3.09 -0.69
CA ALA A 85 -0.43 -3.02 -1.73
C ALA A 85 0.99 -3.15 -1.13
N THR A 86 1.96 -3.59 -1.96
CA THR A 86 3.37 -3.58 -1.56
C THR A 86 3.91 -2.14 -1.48
N LEU A 87 4.99 -1.92 -0.73
CA LEU A 87 5.61 -0.60 -0.60
C LEU A 87 5.97 0.00 -1.97
N ASP A 88 6.50 -0.84 -2.87
CA ASP A 88 6.83 -0.41 -4.22
C ASP A 88 5.58 -0.01 -4.99
N GLN A 89 4.51 -0.80 -4.95
CA GLN A 89 3.23 -0.45 -5.59
C GLN A 89 2.66 0.87 -5.03
N LYS A 90 2.74 1.11 -3.73
CA LYS A 90 2.29 2.38 -3.12
C LYS A 90 3.07 3.58 -3.65
N LYS A 91 4.40 3.51 -3.64
CA LYS A 91 5.29 4.57 -4.17
C LYS A 91 5.09 4.83 -5.66
N THR A 92 4.74 3.76 -6.36
CA THR A 92 4.69 3.70 -7.82
C THR A 92 3.36 4.22 -8.35
N PHE A 93 2.24 3.75 -7.80
CA PHE A 93 0.90 4.08 -8.29
C PHE A 93 0.24 5.21 -7.49
N CYS A 94 0.34 5.19 -6.17
CA CYS A 94 -0.42 6.08 -5.28
C CYS A 94 0.42 6.78 -4.21
N PRO A 95 1.53 7.46 -4.58
CA PRO A 95 2.49 7.99 -3.60
C PRO A 95 1.91 9.08 -2.72
N THR A 96 1.01 9.92 -3.25
CA THR A 96 0.35 10.97 -2.47
C THR A 96 -0.77 10.40 -1.60
N THR A 97 -1.63 9.54 -2.17
CA THR A 97 -2.75 8.93 -1.43
C THR A 97 -2.26 8.01 -0.30
N CYS A 98 -1.19 7.23 -0.54
CA CYS A 98 -0.62 6.31 0.44
C CYS A 98 0.56 6.90 1.22
N ALA A 99 0.70 8.22 1.30
CA ALA A 99 1.86 8.86 1.91
C ALA A 99 2.08 8.42 3.37
N LYS A 100 0.99 8.15 4.10
CA LYS A 100 1.01 7.68 5.49
C LYS A 100 1.43 6.22 5.62
N GLU A 101 1.27 5.42 4.58
CA GLU A 101 1.64 4.00 4.56
C GLU A 101 3.05 3.81 4.00
N ILE A 102 3.52 4.75 3.17
CA ILE A 102 4.88 4.77 2.63
C ILE A 102 5.87 5.27 3.70
N ASN A 103 5.48 6.31 4.45
CA ASN A 103 6.27 6.86 5.54
C ASN A 103 5.40 7.01 6.80
N PRO A 104 5.17 5.90 7.53
CA PRO A 104 4.28 5.91 8.68
C PRO A 104 4.85 6.71 9.84
N VAL A 105 4.22 7.86 10.11
CA VAL A 105 4.50 8.71 11.26
C VAL A 105 3.66 8.35 12.49
N ASP A 106 2.62 7.53 12.29
CA ASP A 106 1.73 7.05 13.33
C ASP A 106 2.29 5.77 13.98
N ASP A 107 1.97 5.52 15.25
CA ASP A 107 2.28 4.25 15.92
C ASP A 107 1.29 3.16 15.54
N CYS A 108 -0.01 3.50 15.49
CA CYS A 108 -1.07 2.62 15.04
C CYS A 108 -2.05 3.36 14.12
N ALA A 109 -2.76 2.64 13.27
CA ALA A 109 -3.90 3.18 12.53
C ALA A 109 -4.94 2.09 12.27
N VAL A 110 -6.13 2.52 11.90
CA VAL A 110 -7.21 1.64 11.51
C VAL A 110 -7.96 2.19 10.30
N TYR A 111 -8.41 1.29 9.44
CA TYR A 111 -9.27 1.58 8.31
C TYR A 111 -10.69 1.13 8.65
N VAL A 112 -11.65 2.03 8.48
CA VAL A 112 -13.05 1.82 8.85
C VAL A 112 -13.88 2.02 7.59
N SER A 113 -14.63 0.99 7.18
CA SER A 113 -15.73 1.15 6.24
C SER A 113 -16.86 1.87 6.97
N VAL A 114 -17.26 3.04 6.50
CA VAL A 114 -18.36 3.81 7.08
C VAL A 114 -19.68 3.55 6.34
N ALA A 115 -20.80 3.77 7.01
CA ALA A 115 -22.12 3.75 6.38
C ALA A 115 -22.13 4.62 5.10
N GLY A 116 -22.32 3.99 3.94
CA GLY A 116 -22.16 4.62 2.63
C GLY A 116 -21.08 3.97 1.75
N GLY A 117 -20.28 3.06 2.30
CA GLY A 117 -19.30 2.25 1.57
C GLY A 117 -17.97 2.96 1.32
N ASP A 118 -17.72 4.08 1.99
CA ASP A 118 -16.43 4.75 1.97
C ASP A 118 -15.50 4.18 3.05
N VAL A 119 -14.18 4.35 2.90
CA VAL A 119 -13.18 3.92 3.88
C VAL A 119 -12.43 5.12 4.44
N VAL A 120 -12.46 5.24 5.77
CA VAL A 120 -11.76 6.29 6.51
C VAL A 120 -10.60 5.67 7.28
N ARG A 121 -9.44 6.33 7.22
CA ARG A 121 -8.28 5.97 8.03
C ARG A 121 -8.23 6.84 9.29
N THR A 122 -8.24 6.21 10.45
CA THR A 122 -8.04 6.86 11.74
C THR A 122 -6.69 6.42 12.31
N ALA A 123 -5.80 7.37 12.55
CA ALA A 123 -4.49 7.10 13.16
C ALA A 123 -4.44 7.51 14.62
N THR A 124 -3.55 6.85 15.35
CA THR A 124 -3.21 7.20 16.72
C THR A 124 -1.75 6.93 17.01
N ASN A 125 -1.19 7.74 17.89
CA ASN A 125 0.05 7.39 18.56
C ASN A 125 -0.27 6.62 19.84
N THR A 126 0.78 6.14 20.50
CA THR A 126 0.69 5.51 21.81
C THR A 126 -0.22 6.32 22.73
N SER A 127 -1.25 5.69 23.26
CA SER A 127 -2.26 6.35 24.08
C SER A 127 -2.75 5.41 25.16
N THR A 128 -2.89 5.95 26.38
CA THR A 128 -3.58 5.28 27.50
C THR A 128 -5.10 5.44 27.43
N THR A 129 -5.59 6.24 26.49
CA THR A 129 -7.02 6.43 26.24
C THR A 129 -7.39 5.72 24.95
N ALA A 130 -8.45 4.91 25.03
CA ALA A 130 -8.99 4.23 23.86
C ALA A 130 -9.63 5.24 22.90
N LEU A 131 -9.51 4.97 21.61
CA LEU A 131 -10.18 5.74 20.58
C LEU A 131 -11.39 4.97 20.08
N PRO A 132 -12.49 5.66 19.74
CA PRO A 132 -13.61 5.01 19.07
C PRO A 132 -13.12 4.40 17.75
N ALA A 133 -13.47 3.14 17.54
CA ALA A 133 -13.07 2.39 16.35
C ALA A 133 -14.10 2.52 15.23
N ALA A 134 -15.38 2.57 15.60
CA ALA A 134 -16.53 2.71 14.72
C ALA A 134 -17.47 3.78 15.28
N ALA A 135 -17.97 4.68 14.43
CA ALA A 135 -18.85 5.78 14.86
C ALA A 135 -20.34 5.41 14.75
N ALA A 136 -20.69 4.46 13.87
CA ALA A 136 -22.06 4.02 13.63
C ALA A 136 -22.22 2.48 13.64
N ALA A 137 -23.47 2.02 13.84
CA ALA A 137 -23.81 0.60 13.97
C ALA A 137 -23.49 -0.28 12.74
N ASN A 138 -23.26 0.34 11.58
CA ASN A 138 -22.95 -0.36 10.32
C ASN A 138 -21.49 -0.21 9.89
N ASP A 139 -20.68 0.48 10.68
CA ASP A 139 -19.27 0.66 10.37
C ASP A 139 -18.52 -0.66 10.61
N LYS A 140 -17.48 -0.92 9.82
CA LYS A 140 -16.66 -2.13 9.95
C LYS A 140 -15.19 -1.79 9.89
N LEU A 141 -14.43 -2.29 10.86
CA LEU A 141 -12.97 -2.22 10.85
C LEU A 141 -12.44 -3.19 9.79
N LEU A 142 -11.65 -2.70 8.84
CA LEU A 142 -11.18 -3.49 7.69
C LEU A 142 -9.74 -3.97 7.88
N ASP A 143 -8.87 -3.02 8.19
CA ASP A 143 -7.43 -3.24 8.31
C ASP A 143 -6.88 -2.41 9.46
N VAL A 144 -5.87 -2.93 10.13
CA VAL A 144 -5.12 -2.19 11.14
C VAL A 144 -3.65 -2.11 10.78
N TYR A 145 -3.04 -1.03 11.21
CA TYR A 145 -1.62 -0.79 11.14
C TYR A 145 -1.04 -0.76 12.54
N ALA A 146 0.07 -1.46 12.74
CA ALA A 146 0.91 -1.31 13.91
C ALA A 146 2.38 -1.16 13.48
N ARG A 147 3.03 -0.12 13.99
CA ARG A 147 4.47 0.09 13.88
C ARG A 147 5.22 -1.03 14.63
N ALA A 148 6.49 -1.24 14.27
CA ALA A 148 7.42 -2.05 15.04
C ALA A 148 7.28 -1.80 16.56
N LYS A 149 7.10 -2.88 17.33
CA LYS A 149 6.96 -2.87 18.80
C LYS A 149 5.69 -2.17 19.32
N CYS A 150 4.79 -1.77 18.44
CA CYS A 150 3.47 -1.30 18.81
C CYS A 150 2.47 -2.46 18.72
N THR A 151 1.49 -2.43 19.60
CA THR A 151 0.34 -3.33 19.60
C THR A 151 -0.92 -2.49 19.47
N ILE A 152 -1.73 -2.80 18.47
CA ILE A 152 -3.09 -2.30 18.36
C ILE A 152 -4.05 -3.36 18.90
N SER A 153 -4.91 -2.95 19.81
CA SER A 153 -5.87 -3.81 20.51
C SER A 153 -7.28 -3.35 20.20
N LEU A 154 -8.18 -4.29 19.91
CA LEU A 154 -9.59 -4.06 19.60
C LEU A 154 -10.45 -4.48 20.79
N TYR A 155 -11.43 -3.66 21.15
CA TYR A 155 -12.30 -3.87 22.32
C TYR A 155 -13.78 -3.83 21.93
N ASP A 156 -14.59 -4.65 22.61
CA ASP A 156 -16.05 -4.71 22.45
C ASP A 156 -16.80 -3.66 23.31
N VAL A 157 -16.06 -2.80 24.01
CA VAL A 157 -16.60 -1.70 24.81
C VAL A 157 -16.08 -0.37 24.28
N ALA A 158 -16.88 0.69 24.42
CA ALA A 158 -16.52 2.02 23.90
C ALA A 158 -15.37 2.68 24.69
N ASN A 159 -15.28 2.43 26.00
CA ASN A 159 -14.33 3.07 26.90
C ASN A 159 -13.56 2.02 27.75
N PRO A 160 -12.70 1.20 27.14
CA PRO A 160 -11.88 0.24 27.86
C PRO A 160 -10.80 0.95 28.69
N THR A 161 -10.44 0.36 29.82
CA THR A 161 -9.28 0.78 30.61
C THR A 161 -8.02 0.21 29.98
N ILE A 162 -7.13 1.07 29.46
CA ILE A 162 -5.86 0.64 28.87
C ILE A 162 -4.75 0.77 29.92
N GLY A 163 -4.12 -0.35 30.28
CA GLY A 163 -3.07 -0.42 31.30
C GLY A 163 -3.60 -0.38 32.74
N GLY A 164 -2.69 -0.16 33.71
CA GLY A 164 -3.02 -0.12 35.13
C GLY A 164 -3.20 -1.48 35.80
N ALA A 165 -3.79 -1.50 37.00
CA ALA A 165 -3.93 -2.72 37.83
C ALA A 165 -5.06 -3.65 37.36
N ALA A 166 -6.01 -3.15 36.58
CA ALA A 166 -7.15 -3.91 36.05
C ALA A 166 -7.51 -3.45 34.63
N PRO A 167 -6.63 -3.69 33.64
CA PRO A 167 -6.91 -3.34 32.25
C PRO A 167 -8.08 -4.15 31.71
N THR A 168 -8.89 -3.54 30.83
CA THR A 168 -9.89 -4.28 30.06
C THR A 168 -9.18 -5.24 29.10
N ALA A 169 -9.58 -6.50 29.06
CA ALA A 169 -9.00 -7.46 28.14
C ALA A 169 -9.42 -7.14 26.69
N PRO A 170 -8.47 -7.05 25.74
CA PRO A 170 -8.80 -6.87 24.34
C PRO A 170 -9.44 -8.15 23.77
N LYS A 171 -10.34 -7.99 22.80
CA LYS A 171 -10.87 -9.13 22.05
C LYS A 171 -9.87 -9.66 21.05
N MET A 172 -9.14 -8.74 20.41
CA MET A 172 -8.07 -9.07 19.48
C MET A 172 -6.95 -8.06 19.61
N SER A 173 -5.73 -8.51 19.33
CA SER A 173 -4.54 -7.66 19.34
C SER A 173 -3.64 -8.03 18.17
N TYR A 174 -3.01 -7.01 17.58
CA TYR A 174 -2.09 -7.14 16.46
C TYR A 174 -0.78 -6.45 16.83
N VAL A 175 0.31 -7.21 16.78
CA VAL A 175 1.64 -6.75 17.20
C VAL A 175 2.50 -6.48 15.97
N GLY A 176 2.96 -5.24 15.79
CA GLY A 176 3.88 -4.88 14.73
C GLY A 176 5.27 -5.46 14.99
N THR A 177 5.69 -6.43 14.17
CA THR A 177 6.97 -7.14 14.35
C THR A 177 8.09 -6.65 13.42
N GLY A 178 7.75 -5.96 12.33
CA GLY A 178 8.68 -5.35 11.37
C GLY A 178 8.62 -3.83 11.35
N SER A 179 9.34 -3.17 10.43
CA SER A 179 9.40 -1.71 10.30
C SER A 179 8.01 -1.03 10.18
N SER A 180 7.02 -1.77 9.69
CA SER A 180 5.62 -1.38 9.59
C SER A 180 4.80 -2.62 9.20
N GLN A 181 3.70 -2.93 9.88
CA GLN A 181 2.87 -4.10 9.55
C GLN A 181 1.39 -3.74 9.47
N PHE A 182 0.76 -4.13 8.37
CA PHE A 182 -0.69 -4.06 8.16
C PHE A 182 -1.29 -5.44 8.37
N PHE A 183 -2.47 -5.49 9.00
CA PHE A 183 -3.20 -6.70 9.27
C PHE A 183 -4.64 -6.52 8.82
N GLN A 184 -5.12 -7.48 8.03
CA GLN A 184 -6.51 -7.53 7.65
C GLN A 184 -7.36 -8.09 8.79
N ILE A 185 -8.50 -7.45 9.06
CA ILE A 185 -9.50 -7.91 10.03
C ILE A 185 -10.57 -8.71 9.27
N ALA A 186 -10.33 -10.00 9.13
CA ALA A 186 -11.26 -10.91 8.45
C ALA A 186 -12.43 -11.36 9.33
N ASP A 187 -12.28 -11.30 10.66
CA ASP A 187 -13.24 -11.84 11.60
C ASP A 187 -14.31 -10.82 12.01
N ALA A 188 -15.57 -11.25 12.06
CA ALA A 188 -16.72 -10.39 12.36
C ALA A 188 -16.66 -9.75 13.77
N VAL A 189 -16.05 -10.41 14.76
CA VAL A 189 -15.86 -9.87 16.11
C VAL A 189 -14.90 -8.68 16.06
N GLY A 190 -13.83 -8.79 15.25
CA GLY A 190 -12.90 -7.68 15.03
C GLY A 190 -13.53 -6.52 14.31
N GLN A 191 -14.28 -6.82 13.25
CA GLN A 191 -14.94 -5.80 12.45
C GLN A 191 -15.93 -4.98 13.27
N ALA A 192 -16.52 -5.59 14.31
CA ALA A 192 -17.51 -4.98 15.21
C ALA A 192 -16.93 -4.34 16.49
N ALA A 193 -15.60 -4.20 16.61
CA ALA A 193 -15.03 -3.58 17.80
C ALA A 193 -15.47 -2.10 17.93
N LEU A 194 -15.77 -1.69 19.17
CA LEU A 194 -16.28 -0.35 19.48
C LEU A 194 -15.16 0.66 19.73
N SER A 195 -14.00 0.18 20.18
CA SER A 195 -12.82 1.02 20.39
C SER A 195 -11.52 0.29 20.11
N ILE A 196 -10.46 1.08 19.90
CA ILE A 196 -9.09 0.63 19.73
C ILE A 196 -8.18 1.23 20.80
N GLY A 197 -7.13 0.50 21.15
CA GLY A 197 -6.02 0.98 21.96
C GLY A 197 -4.70 0.76 21.24
N CYS A 198 -3.74 1.65 21.46
CA CYS A 198 -2.40 1.55 20.87
C CYS A 198 -1.34 1.71 21.96
N THR A 199 -0.50 0.68 22.13
CA THR A 199 0.58 0.67 23.12
C THR A 199 1.89 0.24 22.46
N CYS A 200 3.00 0.92 22.75
CA CYS A 200 4.33 0.58 22.21
C CYS A 200 5.34 0.31 23.33
N VAL A 201 6.32 -0.56 23.04
CA VAL A 201 7.40 -0.96 23.97
C VAL A 201 8.80 -0.70 23.42
#